data_AF-A0A970MRQ5-F1
#
_entry.id   AF-A0A970MRQ5-F1
#
_cell.length_a   1.000
_cell.length_b   1.000
_cell.length_c   1.000
_cell.angle_alpha   90.00
_cell.angle_beta   90.00
_cell.angle_gamma   90.00
#
_symmetry.space_group_name_H-M   'P 1'
#
loop_
_entity.id
_entity.type
_entity.pdbx_description
1 polymer ?
#
loop_
_entity_poly.entity_id
_entity_poly.type
_entity_poly.pdbx_seq_one_letter_code
_entity_poly.pdbx_strand_id
1 'polypeptide(L)'
;MKNTISTIILLFLLVFSSLSLFAQWEGAGTEDNPYKIYSVEDLNFISTNEANFNSYSDIHFELMTNIDDTLYTKLGEEFYGYFHGKGHYITLGFNDSINLVNEYKNVLFKDLYGTIDSLTVEGKVDCFTHLFYHIKPSGKLLNVISNLVIEPVINENPNSLVKIGVFAGGNEGVMENCINNSNLICDYNRTTLVGIFTPCGTNSGHIINCINNGNIKIYATPQYLVFCFIFCQINLGTIDNCINYGNIEIIGVPSSSIISGFALRNRGYIQNCINTGNVDARKSDAAGVFAAFNSNIVRNCLNTGTIIGRYVSGSIVGVCEANSIDTLQVVVENCLNTNYAYGETRVGGIVGELRQYNDTIPIIVRNNISLSKTDKYSIFGDSLSQSAYYPIEILENNFYDKQMVTQTASASGDVEGKAEGLLTTEMTGFTLQSVLGDGWSYAEGRYPIPLGLENDSISLLVATPIYLKFTDQQNYNTVDSVSANFTVGLENNVVWNETYGRVSFDDEYATLLSLGYENLVVSLGDYKKEVYINILDTETSIRQESISENGVLYPNPASDYVNIKIDGISADKLKICDISGKLILSQTITNDYQQIQIRDLKRGMYFLKIYDKNQNIKTLKFIKH
;
A
#
# COMPACT_ATOMS: atom_id res chain seq x y z
N MET A 1 -29.87 -58.58 -46.90
CA MET A 1 -30.11 -57.13 -47.15
C MET A 1 -30.96 -56.47 -46.06
N LYS A 2 -32.14 -56.99 -45.67
CA LYS A 2 -32.96 -56.37 -44.60
C LYS A 2 -32.29 -56.27 -43.23
N ASN A 3 -31.53 -57.29 -42.80
CA ASN A 3 -30.87 -57.25 -41.49
C ASN A 3 -29.68 -56.28 -41.42
N THR A 4 -28.92 -56.13 -42.51
CA THR A 4 -27.76 -55.22 -42.57
C THR A 4 -28.18 -53.74 -42.55
N ILE A 5 -29.30 -53.40 -43.19
CA ILE A 5 -29.87 -52.05 -43.19
C ILE A 5 -30.42 -51.70 -41.80
N SER A 6 -31.05 -52.65 -41.10
CA SER A 6 -31.55 -52.43 -39.73
C SER A 6 -30.42 -52.22 -38.72
N THR A 7 -29.29 -52.92 -38.85
CA THR A 7 -28.13 -52.73 -37.96
C THR A 7 -27.42 -51.41 -38.23
N ILE A 8 -27.31 -50.98 -39.50
CA ILE A 8 -26.72 -49.68 -39.85
C ILE A 8 -27.62 -48.53 -39.38
N ILE A 9 -28.94 -48.63 -39.52
CA ILE A 9 -29.89 -47.62 -39.02
C ILE A 9 -29.86 -47.55 -37.49
N LEU A 10 -29.74 -48.69 -36.79
CA LEU A 10 -29.62 -48.71 -35.33
C LEU A 10 -28.28 -48.14 -34.85
N LEU A 11 -27.17 -48.41 -35.55
CA LEU A 11 -25.87 -47.78 -35.28
C LEU A 11 -25.91 -46.27 -35.57
N PHE A 12 -26.53 -45.84 -36.66
CA PHE A 12 -26.68 -44.42 -37.01
C PHE A 12 -27.57 -43.69 -36.01
N LEU A 13 -28.66 -44.31 -35.53
CA LEU A 13 -29.53 -43.76 -34.49
C LEU A 13 -28.88 -43.76 -33.11
N LEU A 14 -28.06 -44.75 -32.77
CA LEU A 14 -27.26 -44.76 -31.53
C LEU A 14 -26.21 -43.66 -31.56
N VAL A 15 -25.49 -43.52 -32.68
CA VAL A 15 -24.51 -42.44 -32.91
C VAL A 15 -25.18 -41.06 -32.91
N PHE A 16 -26.35 -40.90 -33.54
CA PHE A 16 -27.12 -39.65 -33.49
C PHE A 16 -27.72 -39.38 -32.10
N SER A 17 -28.16 -40.39 -31.36
CA SER A 17 -28.67 -40.22 -29.99
C SER A 17 -27.56 -39.85 -29.01
N SER A 18 -26.33 -40.32 -29.25
CA SER A 18 -25.13 -39.88 -28.52
C SER A 18 -24.57 -38.55 -29.04
N LEU A 19 -24.96 -38.06 -30.23
CA LEU A 19 -24.58 -36.74 -30.74
C LEU A 19 -25.60 -35.66 -30.35
N SER A 20 -26.87 -36.01 -30.20
CA SER A 20 -27.94 -35.09 -29.76
C SER A 20 -27.95 -34.83 -28.26
N LEU A 21 -27.19 -35.61 -27.46
CA LEU A 21 -27.03 -35.37 -26.03
C LEU A 21 -25.97 -34.30 -25.70
N PHE A 22 -25.23 -33.79 -26.69
CA PHE A 22 -24.06 -32.92 -26.46
C PHE A 22 -24.08 -31.55 -27.17
N ALA A 23 -25.14 -31.19 -27.89
CA ALA A 23 -25.24 -29.87 -28.52
C ALA A 23 -25.85 -28.83 -27.56
N GLN A 24 -25.31 -28.73 -26.35
CA GLN A 24 -25.78 -27.80 -25.33
C GLN A 24 -25.14 -26.41 -25.46
N TRP A 25 -23.88 -26.39 -25.88
CA TRP A 25 -23.14 -25.17 -26.18
C TRP A 25 -22.56 -25.25 -27.58
N GLU A 26 -22.39 -24.08 -28.21
CA GLU A 26 -21.60 -23.99 -29.44
C GLU A 26 -20.11 -24.16 -29.08
N GLY A 27 -19.40 -25.05 -29.76
CA GLY A 27 -17.98 -25.33 -29.51
C GLY A 27 -17.70 -26.81 -29.28
N ALA A 28 -16.43 -27.16 -29.07
CA ALA A 28 -16.00 -28.52 -28.73
C ALA A 28 -15.47 -28.63 -27.28
N GLY A 29 -15.41 -27.52 -26.55
CA GLY A 29 -14.86 -27.45 -25.19
C GLY A 29 -13.34 -27.58 -25.14
N THR A 30 -12.64 -27.52 -26.28
CA THR A 30 -11.18 -27.54 -26.36
C THR A 30 -10.61 -26.13 -26.32
N GLU A 31 -9.33 -25.96 -25.99
CA GLU A 31 -8.66 -24.65 -26.00
C GLU A 31 -8.86 -23.86 -27.32
N ASP A 32 -8.69 -24.51 -28.48
CA ASP A 32 -8.87 -23.89 -29.80
C ASP A 32 -10.34 -23.64 -30.20
N ASN A 33 -11.28 -24.27 -29.50
CA ASN A 33 -12.71 -24.23 -29.82
C ASN A 33 -13.55 -24.40 -28.54
N PRO A 34 -13.50 -23.42 -27.62
CA PRO A 34 -14.15 -23.50 -26.32
C PRO A 34 -15.67 -23.52 -26.47
N TYR A 35 -16.36 -24.00 -25.43
CA TYR A 35 -17.81 -23.86 -25.34
C TYR A 35 -18.18 -22.39 -25.12
N LYS A 36 -19.01 -21.85 -26.00
CA LYS A 36 -19.44 -20.45 -26.00
C LYS A 36 -20.64 -20.24 -25.10
N ILE A 37 -20.55 -19.23 -24.24
CA ILE A 37 -21.57 -18.87 -23.25
C ILE A 37 -22.15 -17.50 -23.62
N TYR A 38 -23.47 -17.46 -23.90
CA TYR A 38 -24.19 -16.26 -24.34
C TYR A 38 -25.26 -15.80 -23.35
N SER A 39 -25.68 -16.67 -22.43
CA SER A 39 -26.84 -16.43 -21.56
C SER A 39 -26.67 -17.03 -20.17
N VAL A 40 -27.57 -16.66 -19.25
CA VAL A 40 -27.65 -17.29 -17.92
C VAL A 40 -28.09 -18.76 -18.02
N GLU A 41 -28.83 -19.15 -19.07
CA GLU A 41 -29.21 -20.55 -19.30
C GLU A 41 -27.96 -21.40 -19.61
N ASP A 42 -27.05 -20.88 -20.44
CA ASP A 42 -25.76 -21.51 -20.73
C ASP A 42 -24.91 -21.70 -19.45
N LEU A 43 -24.93 -20.73 -18.55
CA LEU A 43 -24.25 -20.81 -17.25
C LEU A 43 -24.88 -21.89 -16.36
N ASN A 44 -26.22 -21.93 -16.26
CA ASN A 44 -26.93 -22.93 -15.46
C ASN A 44 -26.62 -24.35 -15.92
N PHE A 45 -26.38 -24.54 -17.22
CA PHE A 45 -26.01 -25.83 -17.78
C PHE A 45 -24.65 -26.37 -17.29
N ILE A 46 -23.73 -25.50 -16.86
CA ILE A 46 -22.46 -25.90 -16.25
C ILE A 46 -22.73 -26.64 -14.93
N SER A 47 -23.67 -26.17 -14.11
CA SER A 47 -23.99 -26.88 -12.87
C SER A 47 -24.60 -28.26 -13.12
N THR A 48 -25.46 -28.38 -14.14
CA THR A 48 -26.23 -29.61 -14.39
C THR A 48 -25.42 -30.74 -15.02
N ASN A 49 -24.24 -30.44 -15.57
CA ASN A 49 -23.43 -31.40 -16.33
C ASN A 49 -22.09 -31.77 -15.70
N GLU A 50 -21.79 -31.29 -14.49
CA GLU A 50 -20.49 -31.51 -13.85
C GLU A 50 -20.10 -33.00 -13.82
N ALA A 51 -21.03 -33.87 -13.43
CA ALA A 51 -20.81 -35.31 -13.41
C ALA A 51 -20.58 -35.93 -14.80
N ASN A 52 -21.20 -35.37 -15.85
CA ASN A 52 -21.07 -35.86 -17.22
C ASN A 52 -19.71 -35.50 -17.83
N PHE A 53 -19.09 -34.41 -17.37
CA PHE A 53 -17.79 -33.93 -17.86
C PHE A 53 -16.63 -34.22 -16.90
N ASN A 54 -16.79 -35.15 -15.95
CA ASN A 54 -15.76 -35.49 -14.97
C ASN A 54 -15.18 -34.23 -14.29
N SER A 55 -16.07 -33.36 -13.80
CA SER A 55 -15.74 -32.07 -13.18
C SER A 55 -14.94 -31.13 -14.09
N TYR A 56 -15.16 -31.24 -15.41
CA TYR A 56 -14.65 -30.34 -16.45
C TYR A 56 -13.14 -30.37 -16.67
N SER A 57 -12.47 -31.49 -16.37
CA SER A 57 -11.04 -31.64 -16.67
C SER A 57 -10.75 -31.32 -18.14
N ASP A 58 -9.85 -30.37 -18.37
CA ASP A 58 -9.42 -29.87 -19.69
C ASP A 58 -10.55 -29.29 -20.59
N ILE A 59 -11.70 -28.94 -20.01
CA ILE A 59 -12.79 -28.28 -20.74
C ILE A 59 -12.68 -26.76 -20.63
N HIS A 60 -12.80 -26.08 -21.76
CA HIS A 60 -12.75 -24.63 -21.87
C HIS A 60 -14.13 -24.03 -22.16
N PHE A 61 -14.47 -22.98 -21.40
CA PHE A 61 -15.66 -22.14 -21.56
C PHE A 61 -15.23 -20.71 -21.88
N GLU A 62 -15.95 -20.03 -22.77
CA GLU A 62 -15.69 -18.63 -23.13
C GLU A 62 -16.99 -17.81 -23.06
N LEU A 63 -16.98 -16.74 -22.25
CA LEU A 63 -18.04 -15.73 -22.30
C LEU A 63 -17.93 -14.93 -23.60
N MET A 64 -19.04 -14.84 -24.32
CA MET A 64 -19.12 -14.12 -25.59
C MET A 64 -19.76 -12.73 -25.45
N THR A 65 -20.38 -12.46 -24.30
CA THR A 65 -21.08 -11.23 -23.98
C THR A 65 -21.19 -11.08 -22.46
N ASN A 66 -21.52 -9.88 -22.01
CA ASN A 66 -21.98 -9.68 -20.63
C ASN A 66 -23.30 -10.41 -20.40
N ILE A 67 -23.47 -10.99 -19.22
CA ILE A 67 -24.68 -11.71 -18.82
C ILE A 67 -25.44 -10.86 -17.79
N ASP A 68 -26.39 -10.07 -18.29
CA ASP A 68 -27.26 -9.19 -17.49
C ASP A 68 -28.31 -9.96 -16.68
N ASP A 69 -28.79 -11.08 -17.22
CA ASP A 69 -29.74 -11.93 -16.54
C ASP A 69 -29.11 -12.52 -15.26
N THR A 70 -29.89 -12.50 -14.18
CA THR A 70 -29.37 -12.80 -12.84
C THR A 70 -29.20 -14.30 -12.61
N LEU A 71 -27.99 -14.71 -12.23
CA LEU A 71 -27.64 -16.06 -11.79
C LEU A 71 -27.89 -16.22 -10.28
N TYR A 72 -28.81 -17.12 -9.93
CA TYR A 72 -29.20 -17.41 -8.55
C TYR A 72 -28.58 -18.69 -7.98
N THR A 73 -27.91 -19.49 -8.80
CA THR A 73 -27.35 -20.80 -8.42
C THR A 73 -25.87 -20.87 -8.74
N LYS A 74 -25.13 -21.64 -7.95
CA LYS A 74 -23.71 -21.92 -8.21
C LYS A 74 -23.50 -22.66 -9.54
N LEU A 75 -22.33 -22.48 -10.14
CA LEU A 75 -21.94 -23.09 -11.40
C LEU A 75 -21.38 -24.52 -11.25
N GLY A 76 -20.93 -24.92 -10.06
CA GLY A 76 -20.45 -26.28 -9.82
C GLY A 76 -19.92 -26.49 -8.40
N GLU A 77 -19.74 -27.75 -8.03
CA GLU A 77 -19.06 -28.15 -6.79
C GLU A 77 -17.54 -28.14 -7.01
N GLU A 78 -17.01 -29.04 -7.84
CA GLU A 78 -15.58 -29.08 -8.18
C GLU A 78 -15.36 -28.66 -9.63
N PHE A 79 -14.47 -27.70 -9.87
CA PHE A 79 -14.17 -27.22 -11.23
C PHE A 79 -12.69 -27.37 -11.57
N TYR A 80 -12.37 -28.25 -12.53
CA TYR A 80 -11.01 -28.51 -13.04
C TYR A 80 -10.75 -27.86 -14.41
N GLY A 81 -11.76 -27.23 -15.01
CA GLY A 81 -11.69 -26.66 -16.35
C GLY A 81 -11.12 -25.24 -16.42
N TYR A 82 -11.39 -24.58 -17.55
CA TYR A 82 -10.97 -23.22 -17.83
C TYR A 82 -12.21 -22.37 -18.14
N PHE A 83 -12.41 -21.30 -17.39
CA PHE A 83 -13.50 -20.36 -17.62
C PHE A 83 -12.94 -18.99 -17.99
N HIS A 84 -13.05 -18.65 -19.27
CA HIS A 84 -12.52 -17.42 -19.85
C HIS A 84 -13.61 -16.35 -19.87
N GLY A 85 -13.51 -15.37 -18.98
CA GLY A 85 -14.45 -14.25 -18.90
C GLY A 85 -14.26 -13.22 -20.01
N LYS A 86 -13.06 -13.13 -20.62
CA LYS A 86 -12.74 -12.24 -21.76
C LYS A 86 -13.04 -10.74 -21.53
N GLY A 87 -13.11 -10.32 -20.27
CA GLY A 87 -13.47 -8.96 -19.87
C GLY A 87 -14.97 -8.73 -19.71
N HIS A 88 -15.80 -9.76 -19.87
CA HIS A 88 -17.24 -9.71 -19.63
C HIS A 88 -17.59 -9.87 -18.16
N TYR A 89 -18.82 -9.47 -17.81
CA TYR A 89 -19.39 -9.68 -16.48
C TYR A 89 -20.51 -10.73 -16.46
N ILE A 90 -20.71 -11.31 -15.28
CA ILE A 90 -21.91 -12.05 -14.90
C ILE A 90 -22.61 -11.38 -13.72
N THR A 91 -23.95 -11.36 -13.75
CA THR A 91 -24.78 -10.76 -12.71
C THR A 91 -25.24 -11.83 -11.71
N LEU A 92 -24.85 -11.70 -10.44
CA LEU A 92 -25.21 -12.61 -9.35
C LEU A 92 -26.40 -12.08 -8.53
N GLY A 93 -27.24 -13.01 -8.07
CA GLY A 93 -28.42 -12.72 -7.26
C GLY A 93 -28.63 -13.64 -6.07
N PHE A 94 -27.59 -14.34 -5.60
CA PHE A 94 -27.70 -15.32 -4.52
C PHE A 94 -28.46 -14.75 -3.31
N ASN A 95 -29.47 -15.48 -2.83
CA ASN A 95 -30.37 -15.04 -1.76
C ASN A 95 -30.86 -16.22 -0.89
N ASP A 96 -30.23 -17.37 -1.07
CA ASP A 96 -30.61 -18.61 -0.43
C ASP A 96 -30.19 -18.55 1.05
N SER A 97 -31.07 -18.92 1.99
CA SER A 97 -30.71 -18.89 3.41
C SER A 97 -29.54 -19.83 3.72
N ILE A 98 -28.50 -19.31 4.36
CA ILE A 98 -27.33 -20.08 4.82
C ILE A 98 -27.45 -20.36 6.31
N ASN A 99 -27.23 -21.63 6.70
CA ASN A 99 -26.98 -22.03 8.08
C ASN A 99 -25.54 -22.55 8.21
N LEU A 100 -25.02 -22.64 9.44
CA LEU A 100 -23.65 -23.13 9.77
C LEU A 100 -23.21 -24.44 9.09
N VAL A 101 -24.15 -25.28 8.65
CA VAL A 101 -23.85 -26.57 8.02
C VAL A 101 -23.59 -26.45 6.51
N ASN A 102 -24.05 -25.36 5.87
CA ASN A 102 -24.06 -25.18 4.41
C ASN A 102 -23.47 -23.82 3.99
N GLU A 103 -22.31 -23.42 4.55
CA GLU A 103 -21.62 -22.14 4.23
C GLU A 103 -21.27 -21.95 2.74
N TYR A 104 -21.34 -23.01 1.94
CA TYR A 104 -21.00 -23.08 0.51
C TYR A 104 -22.24 -23.11 -0.41
N LYS A 105 -23.42 -22.69 0.08
CA LYS A 105 -24.63 -22.66 -0.74
C LYS A 105 -24.62 -21.50 -1.76
N ASN A 106 -24.19 -20.32 -1.32
CA ASN A 106 -24.16 -19.09 -2.13
C ASN A 106 -22.72 -18.75 -2.56
N VAL A 107 -22.11 -19.65 -3.31
CA VAL A 107 -20.77 -19.49 -3.91
C VAL A 107 -20.90 -19.66 -5.41
N LEU A 108 -20.00 -19.08 -6.21
CA LEU A 108 -19.94 -19.32 -7.66
C LEU A 108 -19.47 -20.75 -7.97
N PHE A 109 -18.41 -21.19 -7.31
CA PHE A 109 -17.96 -22.58 -7.28
C PHE A 109 -17.57 -22.95 -5.85
N LYS A 110 -17.75 -24.22 -5.45
CA LYS A 110 -17.27 -24.64 -4.14
C LYS A 110 -15.74 -24.77 -4.15
N ASP A 111 -15.18 -25.75 -4.83
CA ASP A 111 -13.74 -25.99 -4.89
C ASP A 111 -13.20 -25.74 -6.31
N LEU A 112 -12.28 -24.78 -6.44
CA LEU A 112 -11.64 -24.45 -7.72
C LEU A 112 -10.27 -25.14 -7.84
N TYR A 113 -10.16 -26.08 -8.79
CA TYR A 113 -8.90 -26.72 -9.19
C TYR A 113 -8.37 -26.21 -10.54
N GLY A 114 -9.26 -25.70 -11.39
CA GLY A 114 -8.96 -25.16 -12.71
C GLY A 114 -8.66 -23.66 -12.70
N THR A 115 -8.87 -23.00 -13.84
CA THR A 115 -8.60 -21.57 -14.00
C THR A 115 -9.87 -20.79 -14.31
N ILE A 116 -10.04 -19.65 -13.65
CA ILE A 116 -10.99 -18.63 -14.03
C ILE A 116 -10.20 -17.36 -14.31
N ASP A 117 -10.38 -16.78 -15.48
CA ASP A 117 -9.68 -15.56 -15.85
C ASP A 117 -10.57 -14.48 -16.46
N SER A 118 -10.16 -13.22 -16.29
CA SER A 118 -10.71 -12.06 -16.99
C SER A 118 -12.22 -11.91 -16.82
N LEU A 119 -12.74 -12.24 -15.62
CA LEU A 119 -14.17 -12.23 -15.30
C LEU A 119 -14.49 -11.11 -14.32
N THR A 120 -15.53 -10.33 -14.62
CA THR A 120 -16.15 -9.45 -13.64
C THR A 120 -17.41 -10.11 -13.05
N VAL A 121 -17.59 -10.01 -11.74
CA VAL A 121 -18.81 -10.43 -11.05
C VAL A 121 -19.46 -9.22 -10.41
N GLU A 122 -20.73 -9.01 -10.76
CA GLU A 122 -21.54 -7.89 -10.27
C GLU A 122 -22.92 -8.38 -9.82
N GLY A 123 -23.79 -7.45 -9.45
CA GLY A 123 -25.12 -7.75 -8.94
C GLY A 123 -25.23 -7.64 -7.42
N LYS A 124 -26.39 -8.00 -6.90
CA LYS A 124 -26.75 -7.86 -5.50
C LYS A 124 -26.94 -9.23 -4.87
N VAL A 125 -26.18 -9.51 -3.83
CA VAL A 125 -26.19 -10.80 -3.12
C VAL A 125 -26.60 -10.61 -1.66
N ASP A 126 -27.36 -11.58 -1.16
CA ASP A 126 -27.84 -11.68 0.22
C ASP A 126 -27.41 -13.04 0.79
N CYS A 127 -27.22 -13.12 2.11
CA CYS A 127 -26.72 -14.30 2.80
C CYS A 127 -25.44 -14.83 2.11
N PHE A 128 -24.53 -13.93 1.75
CA PHE A 128 -23.33 -14.24 0.97
C PHE A 128 -22.07 -14.26 1.84
N THR A 129 -21.18 -15.22 1.59
CA THR A 129 -19.95 -15.40 2.37
C THR A 129 -18.70 -15.15 1.53
N HIS A 130 -18.63 -15.66 0.30
CA HIS A 130 -17.52 -15.53 -0.65
C HIS A 130 -17.88 -16.15 -2.01
N LEU A 131 -17.19 -15.79 -3.09
CA LEU A 131 -17.39 -16.33 -4.44
C LEU A 131 -16.94 -17.79 -4.57
N PHE A 132 -15.91 -18.20 -3.83
CA PHE A 132 -15.31 -19.54 -3.93
C PHE A 132 -15.15 -20.14 -2.56
N TYR A 133 -15.61 -21.37 -2.30
CA TYR A 133 -15.37 -21.97 -0.98
C TYR A 133 -13.88 -22.21 -0.74
N HIS A 134 -13.16 -22.74 -1.73
CA HIS A 134 -11.70 -22.91 -1.65
C HIS A 134 -11.04 -22.83 -3.03
N ILE A 135 -9.93 -22.10 -3.12
CA ILE A 135 -8.98 -22.25 -4.23
C ILE A 135 -7.97 -23.34 -3.87
N LYS A 136 -7.97 -24.43 -4.63
CA LYS A 136 -7.13 -25.61 -4.40
C LYS A 136 -5.73 -25.43 -4.97
N PRO A 137 -4.75 -26.31 -4.69
CA PRO A 137 -3.36 -26.11 -5.10
C PRO A 137 -3.14 -25.85 -6.60
N SER A 138 -3.94 -26.45 -7.48
CA SER A 138 -3.88 -26.20 -8.94
C SER A 138 -4.74 -25.02 -9.40
N GLY A 139 -5.64 -24.53 -8.53
CA GLY A 139 -6.64 -23.52 -8.83
C GLY A 139 -6.04 -22.14 -9.06
N LYS A 140 -6.59 -21.41 -10.03
CA LYS A 140 -6.13 -20.07 -10.40
C LYS A 140 -7.31 -19.11 -10.62
N LEU A 141 -7.27 -17.98 -9.93
CA LEU A 141 -8.10 -16.81 -10.21
C LEU A 141 -7.21 -15.71 -10.79
N LEU A 142 -7.43 -15.32 -12.04
CA LEU A 142 -6.58 -14.39 -12.76
C LEU A 142 -7.39 -13.21 -13.28
N ASN A 143 -7.04 -11.97 -12.94
CA ASN A 143 -7.76 -10.78 -13.44
C ASN A 143 -9.27 -10.80 -13.14
N VAL A 144 -9.67 -11.31 -11.96
CA VAL A 144 -11.08 -11.38 -11.55
C VAL A 144 -11.45 -10.12 -10.78
N ILE A 145 -12.55 -9.47 -11.17
CA ILE A 145 -13.02 -8.21 -10.57
C ILE A 145 -14.34 -8.46 -9.86
N SER A 146 -14.46 -7.98 -8.61
CA SER A 146 -15.71 -8.01 -7.85
C SER A 146 -16.30 -6.61 -7.70
N ASN A 147 -17.52 -6.43 -8.22
CA ASN A 147 -18.35 -5.22 -8.13
C ASN A 147 -19.69 -5.53 -7.44
N LEU A 148 -19.69 -6.46 -6.48
CA LEU A 148 -20.89 -6.92 -5.80
C LEU A 148 -21.43 -5.87 -4.82
N VAL A 149 -22.75 -5.76 -4.78
CA VAL A 149 -23.48 -5.15 -3.67
C VAL A 149 -23.83 -6.27 -2.69
N ILE A 150 -23.11 -6.33 -1.57
CA ILE A 150 -23.27 -7.37 -0.56
C ILE A 150 -24.17 -6.83 0.56
N GLU A 151 -25.35 -7.42 0.71
CA GLU A 151 -26.23 -7.10 1.83
C GLU A 151 -25.74 -7.76 3.13
N PRO A 152 -25.99 -7.15 4.30
CA PRO A 152 -25.54 -7.70 5.58
C PRO A 152 -26.12 -9.08 5.86
N VAL A 153 -25.29 -10.00 6.34
CA VAL A 153 -25.75 -11.35 6.74
C VAL A 153 -26.57 -11.26 8.03
N ILE A 154 -27.88 -11.50 7.94
CA ILE A 154 -28.75 -11.62 9.10
C ILE A 154 -28.69 -13.08 9.59
N ASN A 155 -27.87 -13.35 10.61
CA ASN A 155 -27.88 -14.65 11.27
C ASN A 155 -28.87 -14.64 12.44
N GLU A 156 -29.90 -15.49 12.37
CA GLU A 156 -30.88 -15.64 13.46
C GLU A 156 -30.30 -16.39 14.67
N ASN A 157 -29.15 -17.07 14.54
CA ASN A 157 -28.51 -17.79 15.64
C ASN A 157 -27.38 -16.96 16.28
N PRO A 158 -27.59 -16.38 17.49
CA PRO A 158 -26.62 -15.49 18.14
C PRO A 158 -25.33 -16.19 18.60
N ASN A 159 -25.25 -17.52 18.52
CA ASN A 159 -24.07 -18.31 18.91
C ASN A 159 -23.21 -18.76 17.72
N SER A 160 -23.59 -18.38 16.49
CA SER A 160 -22.87 -18.73 15.28
C SER A 160 -21.76 -17.72 14.98
N LEU A 161 -20.55 -18.20 14.68
CA LEU A 161 -19.53 -17.37 14.04
C LEU A 161 -20.05 -16.96 12.66
N VAL A 162 -20.03 -15.67 12.35
CA VAL A 162 -20.30 -15.19 10.98
C VAL A 162 -18.99 -14.87 10.29
N LYS A 163 -18.82 -15.43 9.09
CA LYS A 163 -17.67 -15.22 8.24
C LYS A 163 -18.14 -14.56 6.95
N ILE A 164 -17.58 -13.41 6.62
CA ILE A 164 -17.99 -12.62 5.47
C ILE A 164 -16.76 -12.19 4.70
N GLY A 165 -16.81 -12.33 3.39
CA GLY A 165 -15.84 -11.79 2.46
C GLY A 165 -16.29 -11.80 1.01
N VAL A 166 -15.32 -11.80 0.10
CA VAL A 166 -15.58 -11.58 -1.33
C VAL A 166 -15.06 -12.72 -2.18
N PHE A 167 -13.76 -13.02 -2.14
CA PHE A 167 -13.17 -13.97 -3.09
C PHE A 167 -13.29 -15.41 -2.64
N ALA A 168 -12.46 -15.88 -1.70
CA ALA A 168 -12.36 -17.30 -1.40
C ALA A 168 -12.44 -17.64 0.09
N GLY A 169 -13.05 -18.74 0.50
CA GLY A 169 -13.00 -19.17 1.91
C GLY A 169 -11.57 -19.47 2.38
N GLY A 170 -10.73 -20.02 1.51
CA GLY A 170 -9.29 -20.25 1.70
C GLY A 170 -8.53 -20.27 0.37
N ASN A 171 -7.20 -20.25 0.41
CA ASN A 171 -6.36 -20.29 -0.79
C ASN A 171 -5.12 -21.19 -0.63
N GLU A 172 -5.04 -22.24 -1.42
CA GLU A 172 -3.84 -23.07 -1.62
C GLU A 172 -3.23 -22.88 -3.02
N GLY A 173 -3.95 -22.22 -3.94
CA GLY A 173 -3.55 -21.97 -5.32
C GLY A 173 -3.06 -20.54 -5.55
N VAL A 174 -3.49 -19.92 -6.66
CA VAL A 174 -3.06 -18.57 -7.06
C VAL A 174 -4.26 -17.65 -7.23
N MET A 175 -4.19 -16.48 -6.60
CA MET A 175 -5.01 -15.31 -6.92
C MET A 175 -4.09 -14.22 -7.44
N GLU A 176 -4.24 -13.82 -8.70
CA GLU A 176 -3.35 -12.87 -9.36
C GLU A 176 -4.15 -11.77 -10.08
N ASN A 177 -3.73 -10.52 -9.90
CA ASN A 177 -4.34 -9.33 -10.54
C ASN A 177 -5.85 -9.20 -10.24
N CYS A 178 -6.33 -9.74 -9.13
CA CYS A 178 -7.74 -9.66 -8.74
C CYS A 178 -8.04 -8.31 -8.06
N ILE A 179 -9.21 -7.75 -8.35
CA ILE A 179 -9.63 -6.43 -7.84
C ILE A 179 -10.94 -6.56 -7.09
N ASN A 180 -10.98 -6.10 -5.83
CA ASN A 180 -12.23 -5.93 -5.09
C ASN A 180 -12.67 -4.46 -5.07
N ASN A 181 -13.88 -4.19 -5.55
CA ASN A 181 -14.58 -2.91 -5.38
C ASN A 181 -15.78 -3.02 -4.42
N SER A 182 -16.09 -4.23 -3.95
CA SER A 182 -17.24 -4.53 -3.09
C SER A 182 -16.97 -4.10 -1.64
N ASN A 183 -17.91 -3.35 -1.05
CA ASN A 183 -17.84 -2.98 0.37
C ASN A 183 -18.48 -4.06 1.24
N LEU A 184 -18.02 -4.19 2.48
CA LEU A 184 -18.61 -5.07 3.50
C LEU A 184 -19.15 -4.24 4.66
N ILE A 185 -20.43 -4.46 5.01
CA ILE A 185 -21.08 -3.82 6.16
C ILE A 185 -21.64 -4.92 7.07
N CYS A 186 -21.25 -4.90 8.34
CA CYS A 186 -21.61 -5.93 9.33
C CYS A 186 -22.21 -5.28 10.58
N ASP A 187 -23.41 -5.68 10.98
CA ASP A 187 -24.17 -5.10 12.10
C ASP A 187 -24.84 -6.14 13.03
N TYR A 188 -24.68 -7.43 12.76
CA TYR A 188 -25.25 -8.51 13.55
C TYR A 188 -24.20 -9.60 13.79
N ASN A 189 -23.78 -9.84 15.06
CA ASN A 189 -23.37 -11.12 15.69
C ASN A 189 -22.37 -11.01 16.84
N ARG A 190 -22.40 -11.97 17.79
CA ARG A 190 -21.46 -12.03 18.93
C ARG A 190 -20.02 -12.34 18.56
N THR A 191 -19.74 -12.98 17.43
CA THR A 191 -18.37 -13.17 16.93
C THR A 191 -18.39 -13.05 15.42
N THR A 192 -17.54 -12.17 14.88
CA THR A 192 -17.51 -11.88 13.44
C THR A 192 -16.08 -11.96 12.92
N LEU A 193 -15.90 -12.69 11.82
CA LEU A 193 -14.68 -12.79 11.04
C LEU A 193 -14.93 -12.15 9.68
N VAL A 194 -14.29 -11.02 9.40
CA VAL A 194 -14.48 -10.27 8.16
C VAL A 194 -13.15 -10.18 7.42
N GLY A 195 -13.13 -10.65 6.18
CA GLY A 195 -11.96 -10.64 5.30
C GLY A 195 -12.37 -10.46 3.85
N ILE A 196 -11.56 -9.93 2.95
CA ILE A 196 -11.97 -9.74 1.55
C ILE A 196 -11.50 -10.89 0.68
N PHE A 197 -10.19 -11.17 0.67
CA PHE A 197 -9.64 -12.20 -0.22
C PHE A 197 -9.80 -13.61 0.35
N THR A 198 -9.41 -13.85 1.62
CA THR A 198 -9.61 -15.14 2.28
C THR A 198 -10.30 -15.04 3.65
N PRO A 199 -11.60 -14.67 3.71
CA PRO A 199 -12.36 -14.47 4.96
C PRO A 199 -12.42 -15.65 5.94
N CYS A 200 -12.36 -16.89 5.46
CA CYS A 200 -12.76 -18.05 6.27
C CYS A 200 -11.61 -19.02 6.59
N GLY A 201 -10.38 -18.68 6.24
CA GLY A 201 -9.31 -19.66 6.19
C GLY A 201 -7.92 -19.08 5.95
N THR A 202 -7.03 -20.00 5.61
CA THR A 202 -5.60 -19.77 5.45
C THR A 202 -5.26 -19.44 4.00
N ASN A 203 -4.31 -18.53 3.80
CA ASN A 203 -3.58 -18.42 2.54
C ASN A 203 -2.31 -19.28 2.64
N SER A 204 -2.30 -20.47 2.05
CA SER A 204 -1.12 -21.32 1.87
C SER A 204 -0.52 -21.20 0.46
N GLY A 205 -1.26 -20.59 -0.48
CA GLY A 205 -0.82 -20.33 -1.84
C GLY A 205 -0.28 -18.90 -2.03
N HIS A 206 -0.64 -18.29 -3.15
CA HIS A 206 -0.16 -16.98 -3.57
C HIS A 206 -1.29 -15.98 -3.80
N ILE A 207 -1.15 -14.78 -3.25
CA ILE A 207 -1.97 -13.61 -3.59
C ILE A 207 -1.01 -12.54 -4.12
N ILE A 208 -1.14 -12.22 -5.41
CA ILE A 208 -0.13 -11.43 -6.15
C ILE A 208 -0.83 -10.31 -6.92
N ASN A 209 -0.30 -9.09 -6.87
CA ASN A 209 -0.81 -7.94 -7.64
C ASN A 209 -2.29 -7.63 -7.41
N CYS A 210 -2.84 -8.04 -6.26
CA CYS A 210 -4.25 -7.88 -5.97
C CYS A 210 -4.53 -6.52 -5.33
N ILE A 211 -5.67 -5.92 -5.68
CA ILE A 211 -6.08 -4.59 -5.23
C ILE A 211 -7.39 -4.67 -4.47
N ASN A 212 -7.44 -4.02 -3.31
CA ASN A 212 -8.69 -3.76 -2.61
C ASN A 212 -9.05 -2.27 -2.60
N ASN A 213 -10.21 -1.93 -3.17
CA ASN A 213 -10.85 -0.62 -3.08
C ASN A 213 -12.04 -0.61 -2.10
N GLY A 214 -12.58 -1.79 -1.77
CA GLY A 214 -13.74 -1.93 -0.90
C GLY A 214 -13.45 -1.64 0.57
N ASN A 215 -14.35 -0.90 1.22
CA ASN A 215 -14.28 -0.61 2.65
C ASN A 215 -14.96 -1.72 3.47
N ILE A 216 -14.48 -1.90 4.70
CA ILE A 216 -15.12 -2.73 5.72
C ILE A 216 -15.63 -1.85 6.85
N LYS A 217 -16.91 -1.98 7.18
CA LYS A 217 -17.55 -1.28 8.29
C LYS A 217 -18.26 -2.26 9.21
N ILE A 218 -17.91 -2.25 10.50
CA ILE A 218 -18.44 -3.17 11.50
C ILE A 218 -19.08 -2.38 12.64
N TYR A 219 -20.37 -2.58 12.88
CA TYR A 219 -21.08 -2.07 14.04
C TYR A 219 -21.03 -3.11 15.16
N ALA A 220 -20.26 -2.81 16.21
CA ALA A 220 -19.95 -3.73 17.30
C ALA A 220 -20.57 -3.29 18.63
N THR A 221 -21.09 -4.26 19.39
CA THR A 221 -21.56 -4.08 20.76
C THR A 221 -20.66 -4.82 21.76
N PRO A 222 -20.74 -4.58 23.08
CA PRO A 222 -19.86 -5.22 24.07
C PRO A 222 -19.91 -6.76 24.14
N GLN A 223 -20.86 -7.40 23.45
CA GLN A 223 -20.92 -8.86 23.35
C GLN A 223 -20.08 -9.41 22.18
N TYR A 224 -19.49 -8.54 21.35
CA TYR A 224 -18.89 -8.90 20.07
C TYR A 224 -17.39 -9.17 20.22
N LEU A 225 -16.93 -10.27 19.63
CA LEU A 225 -15.54 -10.52 19.30
C LEU A 225 -15.33 -10.24 17.80
N VAL A 226 -14.42 -9.33 17.46
CA VAL A 226 -14.23 -8.90 16.06
C VAL A 226 -12.84 -9.22 15.55
N PHE A 227 -12.78 -9.95 14.45
CA PHE A 227 -11.56 -10.24 13.71
C PHE A 227 -11.71 -9.69 12.29
N CYS A 228 -10.91 -8.69 11.93
CA CYS A 228 -11.08 -7.99 10.65
C CYS A 228 -9.75 -7.87 9.90
N PHE A 229 -9.76 -8.17 8.61
CA PHE A 229 -8.60 -8.09 7.73
C PHE A 229 -9.00 -7.88 6.27
N ILE A 230 -8.04 -7.62 5.38
CA ILE A 230 -8.30 -7.53 3.94
C ILE A 230 -7.93 -8.84 3.25
N PHE A 231 -6.71 -9.33 3.45
CA PHE A 231 -6.18 -10.42 2.63
C PHE A 231 -6.43 -11.80 3.25
N CYS A 232 -6.03 -12.04 4.49
CA CYS A 232 -6.24 -13.35 5.12
C CYS A 232 -6.24 -13.34 6.65
N GLN A 233 -6.84 -14.37 7.26
CA GLN A 233 -6.74 -14.57 8.70
C GLN A 233 -5.34 -15.08 9.06
N ILE A 234 -4.89 -16.13 8.38
CA ILE A 234 -3.57 -16.74 8.56
C ILE A 234 -2.88 -16.79 7.21
N ASN A 235 -1.72 -16.16 7.09
CA ASN A 235 -0.84 -16.29 5.94
C ASN A 235 0.23 -17.35 6.23
N LEU A 236 0.21 -18.46 5.50
CA LEU A 236 1.31 -19.45 5.43
C LEU A 236 2.09 -19.34 4.12
N GLY A 237 1.48 -18.78 3.08
CA GLY A 237 2.06 -18.59 1.75
C GLY A 237 2.59 -17.18 1.52
N THR A 238 2.24 -16.60 0.39
CA THR A 238 2.76 -15.28 -0.04
C THR A 238 1.64 -14.30 -0.33
N ILE A 239 1.80 -13.07 0.16
CA ILE A 239 1.10 -11.87 -0.30
C ILE A 239 2.16 -10.93 -0.88
N ASP A 240 2.11 -10.67 -2.18
CA ASP A 240 3.14 -9.90 -2.89
C ASP A 240 2.51 -8.83 -3.78
N ASN A 241 3.12 -7.65 -3.79
CA ASN A 241 2.75 -6.53 -4.67
C ASN A 241 1.25 -6.17 -4.61
N CYS A 242 0.65 -6.32 -3.43
CA CYS A 242 -0.78 -6.07 -3.23
C CYS A 242 -1.01 -4.67 -2.64
N ILE A 243 -2.14 -4.07 -3.01
CA ILE A 243 -2.49 -2.71 -2.58
C ILE A 243 -3.85 -2.70 -1.88
N ASN A 244 -3.91 -2.05 -0.72
CA ASN A 244 -5.17 -1.75 -0.04
C ASN A 244 -5.45 -0.24 -0.01
N TYR A 245 -6.50 0.18 -0.72
CA TYR A 245 -7.08 1.52 -0.65
C TYR A 245 -8.29 1.59 0.31
N GLY A 246 -8.94 0.47 0.57
CA GLY A 246 -10.15 0.38 1.38
C GLY A 246 -9.92 0.61 2.88
N ASN A 247 -10.81 1.37 3.52
CA ASN A 247 -10.77 1.63 4.95
C ASN A 247 -11.41 0.49 5.76
N ILE A 248 -10.94 0.30 6.99
CA ILE A 248 -11.56 -0.55 8.00
C ILE A 248 -12.04 0.34 9.14
N GLU A 249 -13.33 0.28 9.47
CA GLU A 249 -13.93 1.05 10.57
C GLU A 249 -14.73 0.14 11.51
N ILE A 250 -14.36 0.10 12.79
CA ILE A 250 -15.23 -0.44 13.86
C ILE A 250 -15.96 0.71 14.56
N ILE A 251 -17.29 0.69 14.46
CA ILE A 251 -18.18 1.57 15.21
C ILE A 251 -18.67 0.84 16.46
N GLY A 252 -18.46 1.44 17.61
CA GLY A 252 -18.92 0.90 18.89
C GLY A 252 -17.80 0.24 19.69
N VAL A 253 -18.16 -0.73 20.53
CA VAL A 253 -17.27 -1.25 21.58
C VAL A 253 -17.38 -2.75 21.66
N PRO A 254 -16.58 -3.53 20.91
CA PRO A 254 -16.51 -4.97 21.10
C PRO A 254 -15.89 -5.31 22.47
N SER A 255 -16.09 -6.54 22.95
CA SER A 255 -15.39 -7.04 24.13
C SER A 255 -13.90 -7.27 23.85
N SER A 256 -13.57 -7.64 22.61
CA SER A 256 -12.22 -7.84 22.11
C SER A 256 -12.22 -7.68 20.58
N SER A 257 -11.15 -7.12 20.04
CA SER A 257 -10.97 -7.09 18.59
C SER A 257 -9.51 -7.13 18.15
N ILE A 258 -9.27 -7.75 17.00
CA ILE A 258 -7.95 -7.82 16.37
C ILE A 258 -8.15 -7.44 14.90
N ILE A 259 -7.35 -6.47 14.43
CA ILE A 259 -7.52 -5.92 13.09
C ILE A 259 -6.18 -5.83 12.35
N SER A 260 -6.22 -6.10 11.06
CA SER A 260 -5.12 -5.78 10.17
C SER A 260 -5.60 -5.19 8.85
N GLY A 261 -4.80 -4.32 8.23
CA GLY A 261 -5.01 -3.91 6.84
C GLY A 261 -4.69 -5.03 5.85
N PHE A 262 -4.02 -6.10 6.26
CA PHE A 262 -3.62 -7.22 5.41
C PHE A 262 -3.90 -8.58 6.05
N ALA A 263 -3.05 -9.05 6.95
CA ALA A 263 -3.17 -10.38 7.56
C ALA A 263 -3.29 -10.29 9.08
N LEU A 264 -4.22 -11.03 9.69
CA LEU A 264 -4.25 -11.07 11.17
C LEU A 264 -3.01 -11.77 11.73
N ARG A 265 -2.63 -12.91 11.14
CA ARG A 265 -1.46 -13.67 11.54
C ARG A 265 -0.59 -13.97 10.32
N ASN A 266 0.58 -13.37 10.24
CA ASN A 266 1.57 -13.69 9.23
C ASN A 266 2.55 -14.75 9.73
N ARG A 267 2.60 -15.88 9.03
CA ARG A 267 3.59 -16.96 9.17
C ARG A 267 4.26 -17.31 7.84
N GLY A 268 3.96 -16.55 6.80
CA GLY A 268 4.57 -16.65 5.48
C GLY A 268 5.27 -15.34 5.10
N TYR A 269 5.04 -14.88 3.88
CA TYR A 269 5.67 -13.67 3.34
C TYR A 269 4.62 -12.61 3.02
N ILE A 270 4.85 -11.38 3.49
CA ILE A 270 4.16 -10.18 3.01
C ILE A 270 5.24 -9.23 2.48
N GLN A 271 5.18 -8.90 1.21
CA GLN A 271 6.25 -8.12 0.58
C GLN A 271 5.77 -7.19 -0.53
N ASN A 272 6.48 -6.08 -0.73
CA ASN A 272 6.24 -5.12 -1.80
C ASN A 272 4.80 -4.54 -1.79
N CYS A 273 4.17 -4.45 -0.62
CA CYS A 273 2.76 -4.10 -0.52
C CYS A 273 2.57 -2.63 -0.10
N ILE A 274 1.46 -2.02 -0.55
CA ILE A 274 1.08 -0.65 -0.19
C ILE A 274 -0.26 -0.67 0.56
N ASN A 275 -0.35 0.07 1.65
CA ASN A 275 -1.60 0.40 2.31
C ASN A 275 -1.81 1.92 2.32
N THR A 276 -2.94 2.37 1.78
CA THR A 276 -3.41 3.75 1.94
C THR A 276 -4.70 3.84 2.73
N GLY A 277 -5.43 2.72 2.87
CA GLY A 277 -6.67 2.66 3.64
C GLY A 277 -6.44 2.88 5.14
N ASN A 278 -7.32 3.65 5.77
CA ASN A 278 -7.27 3.87 7.21
C ASN A 278 -7.82 2.65 7.97
N VAL A 279 -7.23 2.36 9.13
CA VAL A 279 -7.68 1.31 10.05
C VAL A 279 -8.11 1.98 11.35
N ASP A 280 -9.41 2.23 11.51
CA ASP A 280 -10.00 2.78 12.73
C ASP A 280 -10.61 1.66 13.60
N ALA A 281 -9.85 1.31 14.63
CA ALA A 281 -10.07 0.19 15.53
C ALA A 281 -9.90 0.64 17.00
N ARG A 282 -10.44 1.80 17.38
CA ARG A 282 -10.29 2.49 18.70
C ARG A 282 -10.38 1.62 19.97
N LYS A 283 -10.82 0.37 19.87
CA LYS A 283 -10.96 -0.59 20.99
C LYS A 283 -10.42 -1.99 20.67
N SER A 284 -9.34 -2.05 19.89
CA SER A 284 -8.65 -3.28 19.54
C SER A 284 -7.54 -3.67 20.52
N ASP A 285 -7.39 -4.98 20.70
CA ASP A 285 -6.32 -5.60 21.47
C ASP A 285 -4.99 -5.55 20.74
N ALA A 286 -5.04 -5.72 19.42
CA ALA A 286 -3.90 -5.53 18.55
C ALA A 286 -4.35 -5.03 17.17
N ALA A 287 -3.61 -4.06 16.64
CA ALA A 287 -3.77 -3.53 15.30
C ALA A 287 -2.41 -3.42 14.61
N GLY A 288 -2.32 -3.88 13.37
CA GLY A 288 -1.16 -3.67 12.52
C GLY A 288 -1.52 -3.72 11.04
N VAL A 289 -0.95 -2.84 10.23
CA VAL A 289 -1.37 -2.71 8.82
C VAL A 289 -1.07 -3.96 8.01
N PHE A 290 0.19 -4.42 8.00
CA PHE A 290 0.58 -5.60 7.22
C PHE A 290 0.36 -6.89 8.00
N ALA A 291 0.57 -6.86 9.31
CA ALA A 291 0.24 -7.96 10.19
C ALA A 291 -0.17 -7.47 11.58
N ALA A 292 -1.28 -7.99 12.13
CA ALA A 292 -1.57 -7.79 13.55
C ALA A 292 -0.58 -8.60 14.42
N PHE A 293 -0.29 -9.83 14.00
CA PHE A 293 0.76 -10.70 14.55
C PHE A 293 1.66 -11.20 13.43
N ASN A 294 2.95 -10.88 13.50
CA ASN A 294 3.96 -11.36 12.58
C ASN A 294 4.86 -12.41 13.26
N SER A 295 4.97 -13.58 12.66
CA SER A 295 5.87 -14.66 13.06
C SER A 295 6.77 -15.10 11.91
N ASN A 296 6.87 -14.30 10.83
CA ASN A 296 7.77 -14.57 9.71
C ASN A 296 8.18 -13.23 9.05
N ILE A 297 8.15 -13.08 7.73
CA ILE A 297 8.71 -11.90 7.04
C ILE A 297 7.61 -10.92 6.61
N VAL A 298 7.81 -9.64 6.98
CA VAL A 298 7.19 -8.46 6.37
C VAL A 298 8.31 -7.57 5.82
N ARG A 299 8.30 -7.23 4.54
CA ARG A 299 9.37 -6.41 3.94
C ARG A 299 8.95 -5.54 2.77
N ASN A 300 9.71 -4.48 2.52
CA ASN A 300 9.49 -3.60 1.37
C ASN A 300 8.05 -3.06 1.30
N CYS A 301 7.45 -2.75 2.45
CA CYS A 301 6.05 -2.36 2.52
C CYS A 301 5.90 -0.87 2.87
N LEU A 302 4.89 -0.22 2.31
CA LEU A 302 4.57 1.19 2.54
C LEU A 302 3.20 1.34 3.17
N ASN A 303 3.14 1.96 4.35
CA ASN A 303 1.89 2.44 4.93
C ASN A 303 1.77 3.96 4.86
N THR A 304 0.67 4.43 4.26
CA THR A 304 0.26 5.83 4.22
C THR A 304 -1.13 6.04 4.84
N GLY A 305 -1.79 4.97 5.30
CA GLY A 305 -3.06 5.05 6.02
C GLY A 305 -2.87 5.26 7.51
N THR A 306 -3.83 5.92 8.16
CA THR A 306 -3.85 6.09 9.62
C THR A 306 -4.22 4.76 10.29
N ILE A 307 -3.55 4.42 11.38
CA ILE A 307 -3.92 3.30 12.25
C ILE A 307 -4.35 3.81 13.63
N ILE A 308 -5.53 3.43 14.07
CA ILE A 308 -6.07 3.77 15.39
C ILE A 308 -6.41 2.47 16.10
N GLY A 309 -5.59 2.04 17.05
CA GLY A 309 -5.89 0.90 17.93
C GLY A 309 -6.01 1.34 19.39
N ARG A 310 -6.10 0.36 20.30
CA ARG A 310 -6.14 0.64 21.75
C ARG A 310 -4.91 0.11 22.47
N TYR A 311 -4.77 -1.21 22.55
CA TYR A 311 -3.78 -1.83 23.43
C TYR A 311 -2.40 -2.01 22.76
N VAL A 312 -2.37 -2.50 21.52
CA VAL A 312 -1.16 -2.61 20.72
C VAL A 312 -1.43 -2.06 19.33
N SER A 313 -0.58 -1.16 18.86
CA SER A 313 -0.71 -0.56 17.54
C SER A 313 0.66 -0.33 16.92
N GLY A 314 0.90 -0.94 15.76
CA GLY A 314 2.09 -0.64 14.97
C GLY A 314 1.72 -0.36 13.52
N SER A 315 2.21 0.74 12.96
CA SER A 315 1.79 1.17 11.62
C SER A 315 2.24 0.23 10.50
N ILE A 316 3.23 -0.62 10.74
CA ILE A 316 3.59 -1.72 9.83
C ILE A 316 3.11 -3.05 10.43
N VAL A 317 3.57 -3.37 11.64
CA VAL A 317 3.21 -4.62 12.35
C VAL A 317 2.76 -4.32 13.78
N GLY A 318 1.65 -4.92 14.20
CA GLY A 318 1.15 -4.80 15.57
C GLY A 318 2.11 -5.47 16.56
N VAL A 319 2.25 -6.80 16.46
CA VAL A 319 3.09 -7.61 17.33
C VAL A 319 4.03 -8.49 16.50
N CYS A 320 5.33 -8.50 16.80
CA CYS A 320 6.24 -9.53 16.32
C CYS A 320 6.35 -10.65 17.36
N GLU A 321 6.08 -11.90 16.98
CA GLU A 321 6.03 -13.05 17.89
C GLU A 321 6.96 -14.18 17.42
N ALA A 322 8.03 -14.41 18.17
CA ALA A 322 8.91 -15.57 18.01
C ALA A 322 8.37 -16.78 18.80
N ASN A 323 7.30 -17.39 18.29
CA ASN A 323 6.62 -18.54 18.93
C ASN A 323 6.52 -19.80 18.05
N SER A 324 6.86 -19.74 16.76
CA SER A 324 6.56 -20.79 15.80
C SER A 324 7.74 -21.74 15.58
N ILE A 325 7.49 -23.04 15.53
CA ILE A 325 8.47 -24.08 15.12
C ILE A 325 8.81 -24.05 13.63
N ASP A 326 8.01 -23.35 12.81
CA ASP A 326 8.07 -23.41 11.34
C ASP A 326 8.89 -22.28 10.70
N THR A 327 9.47 -21.38 11.52
CA THR A 327 10.32 -20.29 11.04
C THR A 327 11.68 -20.28 11.74
N LEU A 328 12.71 -19.88 11.00
CA LEU A 328 14.06 -19.67 11.53
C LEU A 328 14.28 -18.23 12.01
N GLN A 329 13.40 -17.28 11.65
CA GLN A 329 13.50 -15.87 12.02
C GLN A 329 12.16 -15.13 11.84
N VAL A 330 11.96 -14.04 12.57
CA VAL A 330 10.87 -13.08 12.36
C VAL A 330 11.48 -11.78 11.88
N VAL A 331 11.05 -11.24 10.73
CA VAL A 331 11.70 -10.08 10.11
C VAL A 331 10.67 -8.99 9.78
N VAL A 332 11.03 -7.75 10.11
CA VAL A 332 10.39 -6.53 9.58
C VAL A 332 11.48 -5.63 9.02
N GLU A 333 11.56 -5.52 7.70
CA GLU A 333 12.64 -4.75 7.05
C GLU A 333 12.21 -3.91 5.86
N ASN A 334 12.96 -2.83 5.59
CA ASN A 334 12.75 -1.96 4.43
C ASN A 334 11.30 -1.43 4.32
N CYS A 335 10.64 -1.21 5.46
CA CYS A 335 9.28 -0.69 5.48
C CYS A 335 9.29 0.83 5.73
N LEU A 336 8.35 1.52 5.08
CA LEU A 336 8.14 2.95 5.22
C LEU A 336 6.76 3.20 5.81
N ASN A 337 6.69 3.95 6.92
CA ASN A 337 5.45 4.48 7.45
C ASN A 337 5.42 6.00 7.31
N THR A 338 4.35 6.57 6.76
CA THR A 338 4.22 8.02 6.59
C THR A 338 2.94 8.62 7.19
N ASN A 339 2.12 7.83 7.88
CA ASN A 339 0.88 8.32 8.49
C ASN A 339 0.62 7.78 9.90
N TYR A 340 -0.31 8.44 10.59
CA TYR A 340 -0.43 8.51 12.04
C TYR A 340 -0.78 7.17 12.68
N ALA A 341 -0.19 6.91 13.86
CA ALA A 341 -0.58 5.81 14.73
C ALA A 341 -1.08 6.32 16.09
N TYR A 342 -2.31 5.92 16.43
CA TYR A 342 -2.97 6.22 17.71
C TYR A 342 -3.14 4.95 18.55
N GLY A 343 -2.96 5.07 19.86
CA GLY A 343 -3.26 4.01 20.82
C GLY A 343 -2.91 4.36 22.27
N GLU A 344 -3.57 3.69 23.21
CA GLU A 344 -3.50 4.04 24.64
C GLU A 344 -2.22 3.53 25.31
N THR A 345 -1.74 2.32 24.95
CA THR A 345 -0.65 1.64 25.68
C THR A 345 0.62 1.45 24.86
N ARG A 346 0.66 0.56 23.87
CA ARG A 346 1.88 0.19 23.14
C ARG A 346 1.76 0.60 21.68
N VAL A 347 2.32 1.77 21.35
CA VAL A 347 2.23 2.36 20.01
C VAL A 347 3.61 2.62 19.45
N GLY A 348 3.90 2.08 18.28
CA GLY A 348 5.14 2.32 17.54
C GLY A 348 4.86 2.63 16.07
N GLY A 349 5.60 3.56 15.47
CA GLY A 349 5.43 3.89 14.06
C GLY A 349 5.83 2.77 13.09
N ILE A 350 6.57 1.75 13.55
CA ILE A 350 6.89 0.54 12.77
C ILE A 350 6.30 -0.69 13.46
N VAL A 351 6.71 -0.97 14.70
CA VAL A 351 6.27 -2.15 15.48
C VAL A 351 5.65 -1.73 16.80
N GLY A 352 4.45 -2.24 17.11
CA GLY A 352 3.76 -1.96 18.38
C GLY A 352 4.33 -2.73 19.57
N GLU A 353 4.65 -4.01 19.41
CA GLU A 353 5.19 -4.86 20.48
C GLU A 353 6.09 -5.97 19.92
N LEU A 354 7.19 -6.23 20.62
CA LEU A 354 8.01 -7.43 20.42
C LEU A 354 7.64 -8.48 21.49
N ARG A 355 7.56 -9.75 21.09
CA ARG A 355 7.33 -10.90 21.99
C ARG A 355 8.27 -12.05 21.66
N GLN A 356 9.33 -12.15 22.44
CA GLN A 356 10.28 -13.25 22.38
C GLN A 356 9.81 -14.40 23.29
N TYR A 357 9.26 -15.47 22.71
CA TYR A 357 8.88 -16.67 23.48
C TYR A 357 9.89 -17.82 23.33
N ASN A 358 10.67 -17.82 22.25
CA ASN A 358 11.69 -18.81 21.97
C ASN A 358 13.02 -18.12 21.61
N ASP A 359 13.99 -18.13 22.52
CA ASP A 359 15.29 -17.45 22.36
C ASP A 359 16.13 -17.95 21.17
N THR A 360 15.77 -19.07 20.56
CA THR A 360 16.47 -19.60 19.37
C THR A 360 16.04 -18.93 18.05
N ILE A 361 14.92 -18.22 18.03
CA ILE A 361 14.37 -17.58 16.82
C ILE A 361 14.54 -16.06 16.94
N PRO A 362 15.49 -15.44 16.22
CA PRO A 362 15.67 -14.00 16.31
C PRO A 362 14.48 -13.23 15.72
N ILE A 363 14.10 -12.13 16.39
CA ILE A 363 13.24 -11.09 15.82
C ILE A 363 14.15 -9.98 15.29
N ILE A 364 14.19 -9.77 13.98
CA ILE A 364 15.03 -8.79 13.31
C ILE A 364 14.13 -7.66 12.83
N VAL A 365 14.37 -6.44 13.32
CA VAL A 365 13.69 -5.24 12.83
C VAL A 365 14.73 -4.25 12.36
N ARG A 366 14.80 -4.04 11.04
CA ARG A 366 15.90 -3.24 10.48
C ARG A 366 15.57 -2.44 9.24
N ASN A 367 16.38 -1.42 8.99
CA ASN A 367 16.31 -0.62 7.77
C ASN A 367 14.91 -0.06 7.51
N ASN A 368 14.18 0.36 8.55
CA ASN A 368 12.82 0.89 8.42
C ASN A 368 12.83 2.41 8.61
N ILE A 369 11.90 3.11 7.95
CA ILE A 369 11.73 4.55 8.09
C ILE A 369 10.32 4.87 8.59
N SER A 370 10.21 5.72 9.62
CA SER A 370 8.95 6.30 10.06
C SER A 370 8.99 7.82 9.92
N LEU A 371 8.10 8.37 9.10
CA LEU A 371 7.93 9.81 8.88
C LEU A 371 6.66 10.35 9.56
N SER A 372 6.07 9.57 10.47
CA SER A 372 4.78 9.90 11.06
C SER A 372 4.85 10.19 12.55
N LYS A 373 4.09 11.20 12.96
CA LYS A 373 3.70 11.42 14.35
C LYS A 373 2.94 10.20 14.89
N THR A 374 3.17 9.86 16.14
CA THR A 374 2.48 8.79 16.87
C THR A 374 2.10 9.27 18.26
N ASP A 375 1.18 8.58 18.93
CA ASP A 375 0.83 8.91 20.32
C ASP A 375 1.96 8.66 21.34
N LYS A 376 2.91 7.76 21.01
CA LYS A 376 3.95 7.32 21.95
C LYS A 376 5.34 7.41 21.34
N TYR A 377 5.67 6.51 20.40
CA TYR A 377 7.04 6.33 19.92
C TYR A 377 7.11 6.17 18.40
N SER A 378 8.14 6.76 17.80
CA SER A 378 8.32 6.87 16.35
C SER A 378 8.58 5.53 15.68
N ILE A 379 9.20 4.56 16.38
CA ILE A 379 9.57 3.26 15.82
C ILE A 379 8.93 2.10 16.59
N PHE A 380 9.21 1.99 17.89
CA PHE A 380 8.86 0.83 18.72
C PHE A 380 7.95 1.22 19.88
N GLY A 381 6.84 0.50 20.04
CA GLY A 381 6.02 0.61 21.24
C GLY A 381 6.76 0.21 22.54
N ASP A 382 6.08 0.37 23.67
CA ASP A 382 6.63 0.16 25.03
C ASP A 382 6.90 -1.32 25.38
N SER A 383 7.54 -2.07 24.49
CA SER A 383 7.97 -3.46 24.71
C SER A 383 9.43 -3.55 25.15
N LEU A 384 10.29 -2.58 24.79
CA LEU A 384 11.72 -2.60 25.11
C LEU A 384 12.02 -2.37 26.59
N SER A 385 11.13 -1.69 27.32
CA SER A 385 11.29 -1.41 28.75
C SER A 385 10.87 -2.59 29.65
N GLN A 386 10.05 -3.52 29.14
CA GLN A 386 9.34 -4.52 29.96
C GLN A 386 10.00 -5.89 30.01
N SER A 387 11.04 -6.18 29.21
CA SER A 387 11.75 -7.46 29.30
C SER A 387 13.23 -7.26 29.62
N ALA A 388 13.67 -7.92 30.71
CA ALA A 388 15.06 -8.10 31.07
C ALA A 388 15.84 -9.01 30.08
N TYR A 389 15.22 -9.36 28.94
CA TYR A 389 15.67 -10.37 27.98
C TYR A 389 15.76 -9.84 26.54
N TYR A 390 15.57 -8.54 26.29
CA TYR A 390 15.74 -7.98 24.95
C TYR A 390 17.19 -7.54 24.70
N PRO A 391 17.98 -8.28 23.91
CA PRO A 391 19.17 -7.69 23.35
C PRO A 391 18.73 -6.67 22.30
N ILE A 392 18.92 -5.39 22.61
CA ILE A 392 18.89 -4.28 21.65
C ILE A 392 19.78 -4.60 20.42
N GLU A 393 20.62 -5.62 20.47
CA GLU A 393 21.49 -6.13 19.40
C GLU A 393 20.76 -6.64 18.14
N ILE A 394 19.45 -6.93 18.19
CA ILE A 394 18.69 -7.43 17.01
C ILE A 394 17.96 -6.33 16.22
N LEU A 395 18.15 -5.07 16.62
CA LEU A 395 17.61 -3.88 15.96
C LEU A 395 18.74 -3.16 15.23
N GLU A 396 18.52 -2.78 13.97
CA GLU A 396 19.54 -2.12 13.14
C GLU A 396 18.90 -1.06 12.25
N ASN A 397 19.46 0.15 12.19
CA ASN A 397 19.12 1.14 11.17
C ASN A 397 17.62 1.47 11.02
N ASN A 398 16.89 1.58 12.13
CA ASN A 398 15.52 2.09 12.11
C ASN A 398 15.55 3.60 12.36
N PHE A 399 15.01 4.39 11.44
CA PHE A 399 15.14 5.83 11.46
C PHE A 399 13.78 6.52 11.46
N TYR A 400 13.71 7.66 12.14
CA TYR A 400 12.61 8.61 11.98
C TYR A 400 13.14 10.01 11.74
N ASP A 401 12.35 10.84 11.07
CA ASP A 401 12.70 12.24 10.87
C ASP A 401 12.33 13.04 12.11
N LYS A 402 13.32 13.45 12.91
CA LYS A 402 13.09 14.16 14.18
C LYS A 402 12.64 15.62 14.01
N GLN A 403 12.69 16.15 12.79
CA GLN A 403 12.09 17.45 12.48
C GLN A 403 10.59 17.31 12.20
N MET A 404 10.17 16.17 11.63
CA MET A 404 8.76 15.87 11.33
C MET A 404 8.03 15.16 12.46
N VAL A 405 8.76 14.39 13.28
CA VAL A 405 8.21 13.54 14.34
C VAL A 405 8.87 13.89 15.67
N THR A 406 8.09 14.34 16.64
CA THR A 406 8.59 14.82 17.94
C THR A 406 8.66 13.76 19.04
N GLN A 407 8.27 12.52 18.74
CA GLN A 407 8.42 11.37 19.62
C GLN A 407 9.84 10.78 19.51
N THR A 408 10.32 10.12 20.56
CA THR A 408 11.55 9.31 20.51
C THR A 408 11.32 7.98 19.79
N ALA A 409 12.38 7.29 19.40
CA ALA A 409 12.27 5.98 18.74
C ALA A 409 11.55 4.94 19.59
N SER A 410 11.72 4.98 20.92
CA SER A 410 11.13 4.04 21.87
C SER A 410 11.03 4.63 23.29
N ALA A 411 10.50 3.83 24.23
CA ALA A 411 10.47 4.13 25.66
C ALA A 411 11.87 4.32 26.28
N SER A 412 12.89 3.69 25.70
CA SER A 412 14.29 3.84 26.11
C SER A 412 14.96 5.05 25.46
N GLY A 413 14.24 5.83 24.66
CA GLY A 413 14.80 6.91 23.84
C GLY A 413 15.37 6.39 22.52
N ASP A 414 16.30 7.19 21.97
CA ASP A 414 17.02 6.88 20.73
C ASP A 414 18.30 6.09 21.05
N VAL A 415 18.61 5.12 20.19
CA VAL A 415 19.81 4.29 20.27
C VAL A 415 20.52 4.31 18.92
N GLU A 416 21.71 4.90 18.90
CA GLU A 416 22.52 5.10 17.69
C GLU A 416 22.75 3.79 16.92
N GLY A 417 22.59 3.85 15.59
CA GLY A 417 22.74 2.72 14.67
C GLY A 417 21.62 1.68 14.74
N LYS A 418 20.61 1.88 15.61
CA LYS A 418 19.58 0.88 15.88
C LYS A 418 18.17 1.42 15.70
N ALA A 419 17.87 2.51 16.40
CA ALA A 419 16.56 3.14 16.44
C ALA A 419 16.74 4.61 16.84
N GLU A 420 16.83 5.53 15.88
CA GLU A 420 17.20 6.91 16.17
C GLU A 420 16.58 7.96 15.24
N GLY A 421 16.53 9.20 15.73
CA GLY A 421 16.05 10.34 14.99
C GLY A 421 17.15 11.04 14.21
N LEU A 422 16.95 11.21 12.91
CA LEU A 422 17.85 11.92 12.01
C LEU A 422 17.20 13.21 11.49
N LEU A 423 17.99 14.21 11.13
CA LEU A 423 17.48 15.40 10.46
C LEU A 423 16.98 15.07 9.05
N THR A 424 16.08 15.88 8.51
CA THR A 424 15.54 15.66 7.15
C THR A 424 16.64 15.59 6.09
N THR A 425 17.69 16.41 6.23
CA THR A 425 18.85 16.40 5.31
C THR A 425 19.68 15.13 5.40
N GLU A 426 19.63 14.41 6.51
CA GLU A 426 20.36 13.15 6.70
C GLU A 426 19.56 11.94 6.19
N MET A 427 18.25 12.12 6.00
CA MET A 427 17.34 11.07 5.55
C MET A 427 16.97 11.18 4.07
N THR A 428 17.37 12.24 3.38
CA THR A 428 16.98 12.49 1.97
C THR A 428 18.16 12.34 1.01
N GLY A 429 17.86 12.19 -0.28
CA GLY A 429 18.89 11.98 -1.29
C GLY A 429 19.53 10.60 -1.19
N PHE A 430 20.86 10.57 -1.30
CA PHE A 430 21.66 9.34 -1.23
C PHE A 430 22.31 9.11 0.13
N THR A 431 22.01 9.94 1.14
CA THR A 431 22.74 9.96 2.43
C THR A 431 22.65 8.62 3.17
N LEU A 432 21.49 7.95 3.13
CA LEU A 432 21.29 6.66 3.79
C LEU A 432 21.68 5.44 2.94
N GLN A 433 22.19 5.62 1.72
CA GLN A 433 22.40 4.51 0.78
C GLN A 433 23.37 3.44 1.30
N SER A 434 24.48 3.83 1.92
CA SER A 434 25.43 2.89 2.49
C SER A 434 24.93 2.18 3.76
N VAL A 435 23.85 2.68 4.36
CA VAL A 435 23.29 2.20 5.63
C VAL A 435 22.09 1.28 5.37
N LEU A 436 21.11 1.75 4.59
CA LEU A 436 19.89 1.01 4.27
C LEU A 436 20.09 -0.03 3.14
N GLY A 437 21.12 0.16 2.30
CA GLY A 437 21.49 -0.79 1.25
C GLY A 437 20.51 -0.85 0.09
N ASP A 438 20.48 -1.99 -0.61
CA ASP A 438 19.79 -2.16 -1.89
C ASP A 438 18.28 -2.42 -1.76
N GLY A 439 17.75 -2.48 -0.54
CA GLY A 439 16.30 -2.63 -0.28
C GLY A 439 15.47 -1.37 -0.55
N TRP A 440 16.13 -0.29 -0.97
CA TRP A 440 15.54 1.05 -1.10
C TRP A 440 15.95 1.72 -2.41
N SER A 441 15.05 2.55 -2.92
CA SER A 441 15.23 3.44 -4.06
C SER A 441 15.53 4.86 -3.59
N TYR A 442 16.64 5.42 -4.08
CA TYR A 442 17.17 6.74 -3.72
C TYR A 442 17.09 7.71 -4.89
N ALA A 443 16.78 8.97 -4.62
CA ALA A 443 16.93 10.07 -5.57
C ALA A 443 17.13 11.37 -4.79
N GLU A 444 17.76 12.37 -5.44
CA GLU A 444 17.88 13.72 -4.89
C GLU A 444 16.51 14.27 -4.48
N GLY A 445 16.48 15.11 -3.44
CA GLY A 445 15.28 15.87 -3.06
C GLY A 445 14.11 15.06 -2.48
N ARG A 446 14.25 13.75 -2.22
CA ARG A 446 13.22 12.91 -1.57
C ARG A 446 13.76 11.97 -0.50
N TYR A 447 12.89 11.49 0.37
CA TYR A 447 13.19 10.34 1.22
C TYR A 447 13.36 9.05 0.38
N PRO A 448 14.14 8.07 0.84
CA PRO A 448 14.16 6.73 0.28
C PRO A 448 12.76 6.13 0.22
N ILE A 449 12.47 5.40 -0.85
CA ILE A 449 11.22 4.63 -1.03
C ILE A 449 11.60 3.14 -1.07
N PRO A 450 10.83 2.22 -0.44
CA PRO A 450 11.14 0.80 -0.55
C PRO A 450 11.23 0.35 -2.01
N LEU A 451 12.22 -0.48 -2.33
CA LEU A 451 12.47 -0.89 -3.71
C LEU A 451 11.25 -1.61 -4.32
N GLY A 452 10.91 -1.24 -5.55
CA GLY A 452 9.74 -1.74 -6.28
C GLY A 452 8.52 -0.81 -6.16
N LEU A 453 8.49 0.09 -5.17
CA LEU A 453 7.37 1.01 -4.93
C LEU A 453 7.62 2.42 -5.50
N GLU A 454 8.81 2.71 -6.02
CA GLU A 454 9.22 4.04 -6.46
C GLU A 454 8.50 4.58 -7.70
N ASN A 455 7.76 3.74 -8.43
CA ASN A 455 6.95 4.17 -9.57
C ASN A 455 5.49 4.42 -9.19
N ASP A 456 5.09 4.10 -7.96
CA ASP A 456 3.75 4.37 -7.48
C ASP A 456 3.60 5.85 -7.06
N SER A 457 2.50 6.48 -7.46
CA SER A 457 2.27 7.91 -7.24
C SER A 457 2.10 8.26 -5.76
N ILE A 458 1.49 7.39 -4.94
CA ILE A 458 1.38 7.68 -3.51
C ILE A 458 2.76 7.56 -2.85
N SER A 459 3.59 6.59 -3.26
CA SER A 459 4.97 6.46 -2.77
C SER A 459 5.82 7.70 -3.05
N LEU A 460 5.76 8.22 -4.28
CA LEU A 460 6.46 9.44 -4.68
C LEU A 460 5.99 10.66 -3.89
N LEU A 461 4.67 10.81 -3.71
CA LEU A 461 4.10 11.91 -2.95
C LEU A 461 4.56 11.90 -1.49
N VAL A 462 4.45 10.75 -0.81
CA VAL A 462 4.73 10.68 0.64
C VAL A 462 6.22 10.83 0.96
N ALA A 463 7.09 10.51 0.00
CA ALA A 463 8.53 10.72 0.07
C ALA A 463 8.95 12.20 -0.10
N THR A 464 8.02 13.14 -0.30
CA THR A 464 8.33 14.57 -0.41
C THR A 464 8.65 15.17 0.97
N PRO A 465 9.85 15.78 1.16
CA PRO A 465 10.32 16.33 2.42
C PRO A 465 10.01 17.82 2.62
N ILE A 466 10.10 18.25 3.88
CA ILE A 466 10.19 19.66 4.30
C ILE A 466 11.50 19.85 5.05
N TYR A 467 12.32 20.79 4.62
CA TYR A 467 13.64 21.07 5.19
C TYR A 467 13.57 22.23 6.18
N LEU A 468 13.25 21.93 7.44
CA LEU A 468 13.21 22.95 8.50
C LEU A 468 14.62 23.37 8.94
N LYS A 469 14.74 24.60 9.46
CA LYS A 469 16.01 25.19 9.89
C LYS A 469 16.70 24.34 10.97
N PHE A 470 18.02 24.19 10.85
CA PHE A 470 18.88 23.65 11.90
C PHE A 470 20.26 24.31 11.88
N THR A 471 20.98 24.28 12.99
CA THR A 471 22.41 24.62 13.05
C THR A 471 23.26 23.40 13.36
N ASP A 472 22.72 22.44 14.11
CA ASP A 472 23.36 21.19 14.49
C ASP A 472 22.31 20.16 14.96
N GLN A 473 22.80 19.00 15.42
CA GLN A 473 21.99 17.85 15.84
C GLN A 473 21.09 18.08 17.07
N GLN A 474 21.32 19.17 17.83
CA GLN A 474 20.56 19.54 19.03
C GLN A 474 19.74 20.82 18.82
N ASN A 475 20.16 21.68 17.90
CA ASN A 475 19.53 22.96 17.61
C ASN A 475 18.87 22.94 16.23
N TYR A 476 17.61 22.51 16.19
CA TYR A 476 16.80 22.40 14.98
C TYR A 476 15.34 22.78 15.25
N ASN A 477 14.65 23.22 14.22
CA ASN A 477 13.19 23.40 14.20
C ASN A 477 12.53 22.05 14.00
N THR A 478 11.37 21.87 14.65
CA THR A 478 10.43 20.80 14.36
C THR A 478 9.14 21.38 13.80
N VAL A 479 8.27 20.53 13.26
CA VAL A 479 6.92 20.93 12.84
C VAL A 479 6.13 21.60 13.96
N ASP A 480 6.40 21.30 15.24
CA ASP A 480 5.73 21.91 16.39
C ASP A 480 6.36 23.26 16.83
N SER A 481 7.51 23.67 16.25
CA SER A 481 8.30 24.85 16.66
C SER A 481 9.04 25.55 15.51
N VAL A 482 8.35 25.85 14.43
CA VAL A 482 8.94 26.53 13.26
C VAL A 482 9.20 28.01 13.57
N SER A 483 10.44 28.47 13.38
CA SER A 483 10.87 29.84 13.70
C SER A 483 11.59 30.55 12.56
N ALA A 484 11.72 29.90 11.40
CA ALA A 484 12.39 30.48 10.24
C ALA A 484 11.84 29.94 8.92
N ASN A 485 12.09 30.71 7.85
CA ASN A 485 11.83 30.27 6.49
C ASN A 485 12.54 28.93 6.22
N PHE A 486 11.92 28.11 5.40
CA PHE A 486 12.35 26.74 5.13
C PHE A 486 12.23 26.43 3.64
N THR A 487 12.70 25.26 3.22
CA THR A 487 12.47 24.77 1.86
C THR A 487 11.65 23.50 1.83
N VAL A 488 11.03 23.23 0.68
CA VAL A 488 10.23 22.03 0.44
C VAL A 488 10.75 21.27 -0.77
N GLY A 489 10.55 19.96 -0.81
CA GLY A 489 10.86 19.17 -1.99
C GLY A 489 9.88 19.45 -3.15
N LEU A 490 10.41 19.56 -4.36
CA LEU A 490 9.62 19.77 -5.60
C LEU A 490 9.78 18.64 -6.62
N GLU A 491 10.56 17.62 -6.28
CA GLU A 491 10.76 16.47 -7.14
C GLU A 491 9.45 15.74 -7.45
N ASN A 492 9.40 15.00 -8.56
CA ASN A 492 8.23 14.26 -9.03
C ASN A 492 7.01 15.13 -9.42
N ASN A 493 7.23 16.42 -9.70
CA ASN A 493 6.19 17.37 -10.13
C ASN A 493 5.08 17.57 -9.08
N VAL A 494 5.44 17.51 -7.80
CA VAL A 494 4.50 17.82 -6.72
C VAL A 494 4.18 19.31 -6.68
N VAL A 495 2.99 19.66 -6.16
CA VAL A 495 2.57 21.05 -5.99
C VAL A 495 2.23 21.30 -4.53
N TRP A 496 2.85 22.34 -3.96
CA TRP A 496 2.59 22.81 -2.60
C TRP A 496 1.56 23.93 -2.57
N ASN A 497 0.67 23.85 -1.59
CA ASN A 497 -0.30 24.87 -1.24
C ASN A 497 -0.33 25.06 0.28
N GLU A 498 -0.92 26.17 0.70
CA GLU A 498 -1.14 26.55 2.10
C GLU A 498 -2.65 26.71 2.35
N THR A 499 -3.10 26.65 3.60
CA THR A 499 -4.53 26.69 3.94
C THR A 499 -4.95 27.97 4.68
N TYR A 500 -4.10 28.52 5.56
CA TYR A 500 -4.46 29.57 6.53
C TYR A 500 -3.77 30.92 6.32
N GLY A 501 -3.05 31.10 5.22
CA GLY A 501 -2.41 32.34 4.77
C GLY A 501 -1.14 32.69 5.54
N ARG A 502 -0.50 31.74 6.24
CA ARG A 502 0.67 32.00 7.09
C ARG A 502 1.99 31.67 6.45
N VAL A 503 1.97 30.96 5.32
CA VAL A 503 3.16 30.63 4.52
C VAL A 503 2.93 31.08 3.09
N SER A 504 3.96 31.60 2.43
CA SER A 504 3.97 31.82 0.98
C SER A 504 5.05 30.95 0.34
N PHE A 505 4.73 30.33 -0.79
CA PHE A 505 5.68 29.59 -1.60
C PHE A 505 6.18 30.41 -2.79
N ASP A 506 7.50 30.43 -3.00
CA ASP A 506 8.16 30.86 -4.23
C ASP A 506 9.12 29.75 -4.64
N ASP A 507 8.67 28.90 -5.57
CA ASP A 507 9.34 27.65 -5.92
C ASP A 507 9.56 26.78 -4.67
N GLU A 508 10.80 26.35 -4.39
CA GLU A 508 11.14 25.51 -3.23
C GLU A 508 11.15 26.29 -1.90
N TYR A 509 11.07 27.62 -1.94
CA TYR A 509 11.22 28.48 -0.76
C TYR A 509 9.87 28.78 -0.11
N ALA A 510 9.75 28.43 1.18
CA ALA A 510 8.60 28.74 2.01
C ALA A 510 8.91 29.90 2.96
N THR A 511 8.19 31.02 2.80
CA THR A 511 8.32 32.23 3.63
C THR A 511 7.24 32.27 4.69
N LEU A 512 7.62 32.47 5.95
CA LEU A 512 6.70 32.65 7.06
C LEU A 512 6.12 34.08 7.07
N LEU A 513 4.80 34.20 7.10
CA LEU A 513 4.09 35.49 7.04
C LEU A 513 3.49 35.90 8.38
N SER A 514 3.07 34.94 9.20
CA SER A 514 2.48 35.21 10.52
C SER A 514 2.58 34.01 11.47
N LEU A 515 2.47 34.27 12.78
CA LEU A 515 2.54 33.26 13.84
C LEU A 515 1.27 32.40 13.94
N GLY A 516 1.41 31.14 14.32
CA GLY A 516 0.31 30.20 14.57
C GLY A 516 0.37 28.96 13.69
N TYR A 517 -0.69 28.16 13.74
CA TYR A 517 -0.77 26.91 12.98
C TYR A 517 -1.03 27.16 11.48
N GLU A 518 -0.34 26.42 10.63
CA GLU A 518 -0.53 26.33 9.18
C GLU A 518 -0.71 24.86 8.75
N ASN A 519 -1.53 24.63 7.72
CA ASN A 519 -1.64 23.33 7.05
C ASN A 519 -1.07 23.45 5.64
N LEU A 520 0.07 22.79 5.42
CA LEU A 520 0.73 22.71 4.12
C LEU A 520 0.23 21.47 3.40
N VAL A 521 -0.24 21.65 2.17
CA VAL A 521 -0.78 20.56 1.35
C VAL A 521 0.11 20.35 0.15
N VAL A 522 0.75 19.19 0.08
CA VAL A 522 1.47 18.73 -1.11
C VAL A 522 0.59 17.77 -1.91
N SER A 523 0.60 17.90 -3.23
CA SER A 523 -0.26 17.13 -4.13
C SER A 523 0.50 16.58 -5.33
N LEU A 524 0.11 15.39 -5.79
CA LEU A 524 0.58 14.74 -7.02
C LEU A 524 -0.62 14.08 -7.70
N GLY A 525 -1.11 14.69 -8.79
CA GLY A 525 -2.38 14.28 -9.38
C GLY A 525 -3.52 14.40 -8.37
N ASP A 526 -4.26 13.31 -8.17
CA ASP A 526 -5.39 13.25 -7.22
C ASP A 526 -4.95 12.97 -5.77
N TYR A 527 -3.69 12.60 -5.54
CA TYR A 527 -3.17 12.30 -4.21
C TYR A 527 -2.76 13.58 -3.47
N LYS A 528 -2.98 13.59 -2.15
CA LYS A 528 -2.63 14.71 -1.26
C LYS A 528 -2.03 14.21 0.04
N LYS A 529 -1.06 14.96 0.56
CA LYS A 529 -0.46 14.79 1.89
C LYS A 529 -0.51 16.15 2.60
N GLU A 530 -0.93 16.13 3.85
CA GLU A 530 -1.02 17.30 4.72
C GLU A 530 0.13 17.31 5.72
N VAL A 531 0.70 18.49 5.96
CA VAL A 531 1.71 18.71 7.00
C VAL A 531 1.31 19.92 7.82
N TYR A 532 1.01 19.66 9.09
CA TYR A 532 0.65 20.69 10.05
C TYR A 532 1.90 21.24 10.72
N ILE A 533 2.11 22.55 10.65
CA ILE A 533 3.22 23.23 11.32
C ILE A 533 2.72 24.29 12.30
N ASN A 534 3.50 24.56 13.34
CA ASN A 534 3.26 25.62 14.32
C ASN A 534 4.37 26.68 14.23
N ILE A 535 4.01 27.87 13.77
CA ILE A 535 4.92 28.98 13.57
C ILE A 535 5.01 29.81 14.86
N LEU A 536 6.16 29.71 15.53
CA LEU A 536 6.44 30.39 16.80
C LEU A 536 7.21 31.69 16.65
N ASP A 537 7.91 31.86 15.53
CA ASP A 537 8.55 33.10 15.16
C ASP A 537 8.46 33.29 13.64
N THR A 538 8.31 34.53 13.23
CA THR A 538 8.53 34.94 11.85
C THR A 538 9.82 35.71 11.89
N GLU A 539 10.88 35.20 11.26
CA GLU A 539 12.15 35.92 11.20
C GLU A 539 11.90 37.40 10.89
N THR A 540 12.18 38.27 11.87
CA THR A 540 12.13 39.74 11.70
C THR A 540 13.31 40.26 10.88
N SER A 541 14.07 39.35 10.28
CA SER A 541 14.88 39.60 9.11
C SER A 541 14.08 40.50 8.20
N ILE A 542 14.47 41.77 8.14
CA ILE A 542 13.99 42.72 7.16
C ILE A 542 13.91 41.94 5.86
N ARG A 543 12.69 41.70 5.37
CA ARG A 543 12.53 41.44 3.95
C ARG A 543 13.19 42.67 3.36
N GLN A 544 14.37 42.50 2.78
CA GLN A 544 14.91 43.52 1.91
C GLN A 544 13.85 43.56 0.81
N GLU A 545 12.87 44.45 0.97
CA GLU A 545 11.85 44.70 -0.02
C GLU A 545 12.62 44.91 -1.31
N SER A 546 12.39 43.99 -2.24
CA SER A 546 12.87 44.05 -3.61
C SER A 546 14.28 44.60 -3.78
N ILE A 547 15.27 43.72 -3.81
CA ILE A 547 16.28 43.95 -4.83
C ILE A 547 15.83 43.22 -6.10
N SER A 548 14.88 43.86 -6.79
CA SER A 548 14.97 43.89 -8.24
C SER A 548 16.38 44.40 -8.59
N GLU A 549 17.21 43.54 -9.18
CA GLU A 549 18.43 43.86 -9.96
C GLU A 549 19.88 43.69 -9.40
N ASN A 550 20.19 43.20 -8.20
CA ASN A 550 21.62 43.12 -7.79
C ASN A 550 22.40 41.86 -8.26
N GLY A 551 22.05 41.33 -9.42
CA GLY A 551 22.78 40.22 -10.03
C GLY A 551 22.58 40.26 -11.54
N VAL A 552 23.45 40.97 -12.26
CA VAL A 552 23.38 41.06 -13.72
C VAL A 552 24.48 40.23 -14.36
N LEU A 553 24.07 39.33 -15.26
CA LEU A 553 24.97 38.61 -16.16
C LEU A 553 24.97 39.27 -17.54
N TYR A 554 26.15 39.63 -18.03
CA TYR A 554 26.29 40.17 -19.37
C TYR A 554 27.67 39.84 -19.98
N PRO A 555 27.78 39.72 -21.31
CA PRO A 555 26.67 39.73 -22.25
C PRO A 555 25.83 38.44 -22.13
N ASN A 556 24.52 38.55 -22.33
CA ASN A 556 23.64 37.40 -22.58
C ASN A 556 22.81 37.72 -23.82
N PRO A 557 23.00 37.01 -24.95
CA PRO A 557 23.81 35.80 -25.08
C PRO A 557 25.34 36.03 -25.04
N ALA A 558 26.09 35.01 -24.62
CA ALA A 558 27.52 35.07 -24.30
C ALA A 558 28.37 34.20 -25.25
N SER A 559 29.61 34.64 -25.57
CA SER A 559 30.57 33.88 -26.39
C SER A 559 31.74 33.37 -25.57
N ASP A 560 32.65 34.26 -25.15
CA ASP A 560 33.93 33.85 -24.56
C ASP A 560 33.93 34.00 -23.04
N TYR A 561 33.16 34.94 -22.53
CA TYR A 561 33.07 35.27 -21.12
C TYR A 561 31.66 35.74 -20.75
N VAL A 562 31.33 35.64 -19.46
CA VAL A 562 30.23 36.36 -18.82
C VAL A 562 30.79 37.18 -17.66
N ASN A 563 30.35 38.42 -17.53
CA ASN A 563 30.60 39.25 -16.37
C ASN A 563 29.41 39.10 -15.42
N ILE A 564 29.72 38.93 -14.14
CA ILE A 564 28.76 38.96 -13.05
C ILE A 564 29.04 40.19 -12.21
N LYS A 565 28.00 41.00 -11.99
CA LYS A 565 28.01 42.11 -11.02
C LYS A 565 27.03 41.78 -9.90
N ILE A 566 27.52 41.77 -8.68
CA ILE A 566 26.87 41.35 -7.45
C ILE A 566 26.93 42.53 -6.48
N ASP A 567 25.99 43.48 -6.59
CA ASP A 567 26.02 44.68 -5.76
C ASP A 567 25.39 44.41 -4.39
N GLY A 568 26.16 44.49 -3.30
CA GLY A 568 25.62 44.42 -1.95
C GLY A 568 25.12 43.04 -1.50
N ILE A 569 25.57 41.96 -2.13
CA ILE A 569 25.31 40.58 -1.71
C ILE A 569 26.63 39.98 -1.19
N SER A 570 26.62 39.48 0.05
CA SER A 570 27.73 38.66 0.57
C SER A 570 27.76 37.35 -0.21
N ALA A 571 28.86 37.03 -0.89
CA ALA A 571 29.00 35.80 -1.66
C ALA A 571 30.43 35.27 -1.60
N ASP A 572 30.58 33.99 -1.28
CA ASP A 572 31.88 33.32 -1.19
C ASP A 572 32.17 32.48 -2.44
N LYS A 573 31.14 32.04 -3.16
CA LYS A 573 31.30 31.01 -4.21
C LYS A 573 30.28 31.13 -5.33
N LEU A 574 30.70 30.77 -6.53
CA LEU A 574 29.88 30.68 -7.73
C LEU A 574 30.05 29.32 -8.40
N LYS A 575 28.95 28.80 -8.95
CA LYS A 575 28.92 27.56 -9.74
C LYS A 575 28.20 27.79 -11.05
N ILE A 576 28.68 27.17 -12.14
CA ILE A 576 27.95 27.06 -13.40
C ILE A 576 27.52 25.62 -13.58
N CYS A 577 26.24 25.41 -13.86
CA CYS A 577 25.64 24.12 -14.16
C CYS A 577 25.02 24.14 -15.57
N ASP A 578 24.99 23.00 -16.24
CA ASP A 578 24.19 22.82 -17.45
C ASP A 578 22.70 22.61 -17.11
N ILE A 579 21.87 22.43 -18.14
CA ILE A 579 20.41 22.24 -17.98
C ILE A 579 20.01 20.98 -17.22
N SER A 580 20.91 19.99 -17.10
CA SER A 580 20.69 18.76 -16.33
C SER A 580 21.12 18.90 -14.87
N GLY A 581 21.59 20.09 -14.46
CA GLY A 581 22.10 20.35 -13.12
C GLY A 581 23.57 19.96 -12.92
N LYS A 582 24.21 19.35 -13.93
CA LYS A 582 25.62 18.92 -13.85
C LYS A 582 26.54 20.13 -13.65
N LEU A 583 27.37 20.06 -12.62
CA LEU A 583 28.37 21.07 -12.32
C LEU A 583 29.45 21.12 -13.43
N ILE A 584 29.65 22.30 -13.99
CA ILE A 584 30.64 22.57 -15.05
C ILE A 584 31.82 23.39 -14.55
N LEU A 585 31.55 24.40 -13.72
CA LEU A 585 32.56 25.29 -13.16
C LEU A 585 32.22 25.63 -11.71
N SER A 586 33.24 25.79 -10.87
CA SER A 586 33.11 26.31 -9.50
C SER A 586 34.28 27.25 -9.19
N GLN A 587 33.98 28.44 -8.67
CA GLN A 587 34.98 29.46 -8.31
C GLN A 587 34.61 30.19 -7.03
N THR A 588 35.62 30.67 -6.29
CA THR A 588 35.42 31.56 -5.14
C THR A 588 35.22 33.00 -5.63
N ILE A 589 34.37 33.77 -4.95
CA ILE A 589 34.17 35.20 -5.22
C ILE A 589 34.85 36.00 -4.12
N THR A 590 35.57 37.06 -4.51
CA THR A 590 36.22 37.98 -3.56
C THR A 590 35.86 39.45 -3.80
N ASN A 591 35.17 39.76 -4.90
CA ASN A 591 34.78 41.11 -5.31
C ASN A 591 33.36 41.10 -5.88
N ASP A 592 32.66 42.23 -5.76
CA ASP A 592 31.32 42.48 -6.33
C ASP A 592 31.28 42.43 -7.87
N TYR A 593 32.43 42.44 -8.53
CA TYR A 593 32.55 42.29 -9.97
C TYR A 593 33.54 41.18 -10.32
N GLN A 594 33.11 40.24 -11.16
CA GLN A 594 33.95 39.14 -11.63
C GLN A 594 33.65 38.79 -13.08
N GLN A 595 34.71 38.56 -13.86
CA GLN A 595 34.60 38.02 -15.22
C GLN A 595 34.92 36.53 -15.20
N ILE A 596 34.06 35.73 -15.82
CA ILE A 596 34.16 34.27 -15.87
C ILE A 596 34.37 33.85 -17.31
N GLN A 597 35.46 33.12 -17.57
CA GLN A 597 35.76 32.57 -18.88
C GLN A 597 34.87 31.34 -19.14
N ILE A 598 34.19 31.32 -20.29
CA ILE A 598 33.26 30.27 -20.71
C ILE A 598 33.52 29.77 -22.14
N ARG A 599 34.67 30.11 -22.73
CA ARG A 599 35.02 29.73 -24.11
C ARG A 599 34.92 28.23 -24.36
N ASP A 600 35.25 27.43 -23.36
CA ASP A 600 35.26 25.96 -23.45
C ASP A 600 33.88 25.31 -23.22
N LEU A 601 32.85 26.12 -22.90
CA LEU A 601 31.47 25.63 -22.78
C LEU A 601 30.89 25.36 -24.18
N LYS A 602 30.17 24.24 -24.29
CA LYS A 602 29.39 23.93 -25.50
C LYS A 602 28.26 24.96 -25.67
N ARG A 603 27.79 25.14 -26.90
CA ARG A 603 26.58 25.94 -27.17
C ARG A 603 25.40 25.37 -26.40
N GLY A 604 24.66 26.22 -25.68
CA GLY A 604 23.57 25.77 -24.82
C GLY A 604 23.16 26.77 -23.76
N MET A 605 22.13 26.41 -22.99
CA MET A 605 21.67 27.18 -21.84
C MET A 605 22.40 26.71 -20.58
N TYR A 606 22.77 27.65 -19.72
CA TYR A 606 23.47 27.40 -18.48
C TYR A 606 22.85 28.19 -17.32
N PHE A 607 22.99 27.63 -16.12
CA PHE A 607 22.61 28.26 -14.86
C PHE A 607 23.86 28.61 -14.06
N LEU A 608 23.94 29.84 -13.59
CA LEU A 608 25.00 30.35 -12.72
C LEU A 608 24.40 30.58 -11.33
N LYS A 609 24.86 29.79 -10.36
CA LYS A 609 24.41 29.79 -8.98
C LYS A 609 25.44 30.49 -8.08
N ILE A 610 25.00 31.41 -7.24
CA ILE A 610 25.82 32.22 -6.32
C ILE A 610 25.54 31.73 -4.90
N TYR A 611 26.59 31.55 -4.10
CA TYR A 611 26.52 30.98 -2.77
C TYR A 611 27.19 31.87 -1.72
N ASP A 612 26.58 31.94 -0.53
CA ASP A 612 27.14 32.49 0.71
C ASP A 612 27.11 31.38 1.76
N LYS A 613 28.25 31.08 2.42
CA LYS A 613 28.33 30.02 3.44
C LYS A 613 27.65 28.69 3.06
N ASN A 614 27.83 28.26 1.80
CA ASN A 614 27.23 27.06 1.19
C ASN A 614 25.72 27.09 0.90
N GLN A 615 25.00 28.18 1.21
CA GLN A 615 23.60 28.36 0.79
C GLN A 615 23.55 29.00 -0.60
N ASN A 616 22.74 28.47 -1.52
CA ASN A 616 22.49 29.14 -2.81
C ASN A 616 21.59 30.35 -2.58
N ILE A 617 22.08 31.53 -2.90
CA ILE A 617 21.38 32.80 -2.67
C ILE A 617 20.85 33.44 -3.97
N LYS A 618 21.36 33.01 -5.14
CA LYS A 618 20.88 33.52 -6.43
C LYS A 618 21.20 32.56 -7.57
N THR A 619 20.23 32.32 -8.45
CA THR A 619 20.42 31.62 -9.72
C THR A 619 20.15 32.58 -10.89
N LEU A 620 21.08 32.67 -11.82
CA LEU A 620 20.99 33.48 -13.04
C LEU A 620 21.16 32.59 -14.27
N LYS A 621 20.46 32.87 -15.37
CA LYS A 621 20.53 32.09 -16.61
C LYS A 621 21.27 32.85 -17.71
N PHE A 622 22.06 32.15 -18.52
CA PHE A 622 22.65 32.71 -19.74
C PHE A 622 22.70 31.68 -20.88
N ILE A 623 22.77 32.18 -22.11
CA ILE A 623 22.85 31.37 -23.33
C ILE A 623 24.27 31.50 -23.91
N LYS A 624 24.96 30.36 -24.10
CA LYS A 624 26.26 30.28 -24.80
C LYS A 624 26.04 30.07 -26.30
N HIS A 625 26.58 30.97 -27.13
CA HIS A 625 26.59 30.87 -28.59
C HIS A 625 27.91 30.36 -29.18
#